data_AF-A0A818U990-F1
#
_entry.id   AF-A0A818U990-F1
#
_cell.length_a   1.000
_cell.length_b   1.000
_cell.length_c   1.000
_cell.angle_alpha   90.00
_cell.angle_beta   90.00
_cell.angle_gamma   90.00
#
_symmetry.space_group_name_H-M   'P 1'
#
loop_
_entity.id
_entity.type
_entity.pdbx_description
1 polymer ?
#
loop_
_entity_poly.entity_id
_entity_poly.type
_entity_poly.pdbx_seq_one_letter_code
_entity_poly.pdbx_strand_id
1 'polypeptide(L)'
;MYIRYATYFTYPVLTGLLPIVISLLCSLFAYQNVRRLVRRQIPVARRRLDRQITAMCFIRVIAYGCLAAPYCCYRIYAVNNPVSRSEALQFAIRQLVQVIFASLASLNFAISFYLFIISSSRFRHQVKFVLVKKCRKRWTCLFGFGNIQSTTENIKLNNLNIEPDNLNMELEEITNLTSPQ
;
A
#
# COMPACT_ATOMS: atom_id res chain seq x y z
N MET A 1 -0.42 -30.63 -32.88
CA MET A 1 0.12 -29.32 -33.34
C MET A 1 -0.46 -28.11 -32.59
N TYR A 2 -1.76 -28.05 -32.34
CA TYR A 2 -2.42 -26.91 -31.66
C TYR A 2 -1.83 -26.53 -30.29
N ILE A 3 -1.50 -27.53 -29.47
CA ILE A 3 -0.93 -27.33 -28.12
C ILE A 3 0.41 -26.59 -28.15
N ARG A 4 1.26 -26.87 -29.14
CA ARG A 4 2.55 -26.17 -29.29
C ARG A 4 2.30 -24.70 -29.62
N TYR A 5 1.47 -24.42 -30.63
CA TYR A 5 1.16 -23.05 -31.05
C TYR A 5 0.55 -22.20 -29.92
N ALA A 6 -0.41 -22.77 -29.19
CA ALA A 6 -1.02 -22.10 -28.03
C ALA A 6 0.01 -21.85 -26.91
N THR A 7 0.97 -22.75 -26.70
CA THR A 7 1.99 -22.55 -25.66
C THR A 7 3.04 -21.51 -26.07
N TYR A 8 3.41 -21.43 -27.36
CA TYR A 8 4.38 -20.43 -27.82
C TYR A 8 3.81 -19.02 -27.91
N PHE A 9 2.56 -18.87 -28.31
CA PHE A 9 1.98 -17.54 -28.50
C PHE A 9 1.25 -17.09 -27.25
N THR A 10 0.33 -17.91 -26.73
CA THR A 10 -0.55 -17.49 -25.63
C THR A 10 0.22 -17.27 -24.33
N TYR A 11 1.20 -18.11 -23.98
CA TYR A 11 1.90 -17.95 -22.70
C TYR A 11 2.79 -16.69 -22.64
N PRO A 12 3.75 -16.44 -23.54
CA PRO A 12 4.59 -15.25 -23.42
C PRO A 12 3.87 -13.96 -23.82
N VAL A 13 2.96 -14.00 -24.80
CA VAL A 13 2.27 -12.79 -25.27
C VAL A 13 1.20 -12.37 -24.27
N LEU A 14 0.33 -13.30 -23.85
CA LEU A 14 -0.80 -12.97 -22.98
C LEU A 14 -0.37 -12.75 -21.52
N THR A 15 0.61 -13.52 -21.04
CA THR A 15 1.07 -13.43 -19.65
C THR A 15 2.27 -12.52 -19.44
N GLY A 16 3.09 -12.28 -20.47
CA GLY A 16 4.28 -11.41 -20.37
C GLY A 16 4.08 -10.05 -21.03
N LEU A 17 3.82 -10.04 -22.34
CA LEU A 17 3.85 -8.83 -23.15
C LEU A 17 2.63 -7.93 -22.90
N LEU A 18 1.44 -8.53 -22.80
CA LEU A 18 0.18 -7.85 -22.55
C LEU A 18 0.16 -7.06 -21.22
N PRO A 19 0.55 -7.60 -20.05
CA PRO A 19 0.58 -6.80 -18.82
C PRO A 19 1.61 -5.67 -18.85
N ILE A 20 2.73 -5.84 -19.56
CA ILE A 20 3.73 -4.78 -19.75
C ILE A 20 3.14 -3.63 -20.58
N VAL A 21 2.49 -3.95 -21.70
CA VAL A 21 1.85 -2.95 -22.57
C VAL A 21 0.71 -2.24 -21.83
N ILE A 22 -0.16 -2.97 -21.13
CA ILE A 22 -1.24 -2.37 -20.33
C ILE A 22 -0.66 -1.45 -19.26
N SER A 23 0.44 -1.83 -18.61
CA SER A 23 1.07 -1.00 -17.58
C SER A 23 1.73 0.24 -18.14
N LEU A 24 2.38 0.13 -19.31
CA LEU A 24 2.92 1.28 -20.03
C LEU A 24 1.80 2.26 -20.40
N LEU A 25 0.72 1.77 -21.00
CA LEU A 25 -0.45 2.59 -21.35
C LEU A 25 -1.07 3.22 -20.11
N CYS A 26 -1.25 2.46 -19.03
CA CYS A 26 -1.80 2.95 -17.77
C CYS A 26 -0.91 4.04 -17.15
N SER A 27 0.41 3.87 -17.15
CA SER A 27 1.36 4.89 -16.70
C SER A 27 1.31 6.15 -17.57
N LEU A 28 1.16 5.99 -18.88
CA LEU A 28 1.06 7.10 -19.84
C LEU A 28 -0.24 7.88 -19.63
N PHE A 29 -1.37 7.17 -19.48
CA PHE A 29 -2.65 7.78 -19.14
C PHE A 29 -2.62 8.44 -17.77
N ALA A 30 -1.99 7.84 -16.76
CA ALA A 30 -1.83 8.46 -15.45
C ALA A 30 -1.03 9.76 -15.56
N TYR A 31 0.06 9.79 -16.34
CA TYR A 31 0.85 10.98 -16.60
C TYR A 31 0.03 12.10 -17.28
N GLN A 32 -0.71 11.74 -18.34
CA GLN A 32 -1.58 12.68 -19.04
C GLN A 32 -2.69 13.23 -18.14
N ASN A 33 -3.31 12.36 -17.33
CA ASN A 33 -4.35 12.75 -16.38
C ASN A 33 -3.80 13.70 -15.32
N VAL A 34 -2.62 13.44 -14.75
CA VAL A 34 -1.97 14.36 -13.80
C VAL A 34 -1.71 15.73 -14.45
N ARG A 35 -1.18 15.75 -15.68
CA ARG A 35 -0.90 16.99 -16.41
C ARG A 35 -2.17 17.79 -16.72
N ARG A 36 -3.29 17.11 -17.05
CA ARG A 36 -4.60 17.74 -17.30
C ARG A 36 -5.28 18.23 -16.01
N LEU A 37 -5.12 17.50 -14.91
CA LEU A 37 -5.67 17.84 -13.60
C LEU A 37 -5.07 19.14 -13.04
N VAL A 38 -3.80 19.46 -13.31
CA VAL A 38 -3.17 20.73 -12.83
C VAL A 38 -4.01 21.97 -13.18
N ARG A 39 -4.83 21.93 -14.25
CA ARG A 39 -5.70 23.04 -14.65
C ARG A 39 -7.07 23.11 -13.95
N ARG A 40 -7.52 22.07 -13.25
CA ARG A 40 -8.79 22.07 -12.47
C ARG A 40 -8.48 21.97 -10.98
N GLN A 41 -9.01 22.89 -10.16
CA GLN A 41 -8.85 22.91 -8.70
C GLN A 41 -9.55 21.72 -8.01
N ILE A 42 -9.00 20.52 -8.20
CA ILE A 42 -9.45 19.30 -7.52
C ILE A 42 -8.66 19.17 -6.21
N PRO A 43 -9.31 18.80 -5.09
CA PRO A 43 -8.67 18.70 -3.78
C PRO A 43 -7.41 17.82 -3.81
N VAL A 44 -6.32 18.37 -3.27
CA VAL A 44 -4.96 17.80 -3.28
C VAL A 44 -4.90 16.38 -2.68
N ALA A 45 -5.81 16.07 -1.76
CA ALA A 45 -5.87 14.77 -1.09
C ALA A 45 -6.19 13.59 -2.04
N ARG A 46 -7.11 13.76 -3.01
CA ARG A 46 -7.46 12.69 -3.97
C ARG A 46 -6.30 12.38 -4.93
N ARG A 47 -5.59 13.40 -5.41
CA ARG A 47 -4.46 13.22 -6.34
C ARG A 47 -3.33 12.35 -5.79
N ARG A 48 -3.04 12.49 -4.49
CA ARG A 48 -1.96 11.71 -3.85
C ARG A 48 -2.31 10.22 -3.78
N LEU A 49 -3.59 9.90 -3.60
CA LEU A 49 -4.08 8.52 -3.54
C LEU A 49 -3.96 7.85 -4.91
N ASP A 50 -4.45 8.48 -5.97
CA ASP A 50 -4.41 7.91 -7.32
C ASP A 50 -2.98 7.73 -7.83
N ARG A 51 -2.09 8.69 -7.53
CA ARG A 51 -0.66 8.59 -7.86
C ARG A 51 0.02 7.44 -7.11
N GLN A 52 -0.38 7.17 -5.88
CA GLN A 52 0.18 6.08 -5.08
C GLN A 52 -0.28 4.71 -5.59
N ILE A 53 -1.57 4.57 -5.95
CA ILE A 53 -2.11 3.32 -6.49
C ILE A 53 -1.46 3.01 -7.84
N THR A 54 -1.38 4.00 -8.73
CA THR A 54 -0.76 3.82 -10.06
C THR A 54 0.73 3.46 -9.96
N ALA A 55 1.49 4.13 -9.09
CA ALA A 55 2.90 3.78 -8.83
C ALA A 55 3.05 2.36 -8.23
N MET A 56 2.15 1.95 -7.34
CA MET A 56 2.14 0.60 -6.76
C MET A 56 1.87 -0.47 -7.83
N CYS A 57 0.88 -0.26 -8.69
CA CYS A 57 0.58 -1.15 -9.81
C CYS A 57 1.77 -1.25 -10.78
N PHE A 58 2.42 -0.13 -11.09
CA PHE A 58 3.56 -0.11 -12.00
C PHE A 58 4.75 -0.93 -11.47
N ILE A 59 5.14 -0.71 -10.22
CA ILE A 59 6.22 -1.48 -9.58
C ILE A 59 5.86 -2.97 -9.53
N ARG A 60 4.61 -3.31 -9.23
CA ARG A 60 4.13 -4.70 -9.21
C ARG A 60 4.28 -5.36 -10.58
N VAL A 61 3.94 -4.67 -11.68
CA VAL A 61 4.07 -5.25 -13.02
C VAL A 61 5.52 -5.36 -13.45
N ILE A 62 6.38 -4.41 -13.09
CA ILE A 62 7.83 -4.55 -13.32
C ILE A 62 8.37 -5.78 -12.58
N ALA A 63 8.07 -5.91 -11.30
CA ALA A 63 8.51 -7.06 -10.50
C ALA A 63 7.95 -8.38 -11.06
N TYR A 64 6.69 -8.40 -11.49
CA TYR A 64 6.08 -9.54 -12.15
C TYR A 64 6.82 -9.90 -13.44
N GLY A 65 7.13 -8.92 -14.28
CA GLY A 65 7.89 -9.11 -15.51
C GLY A 65 9.28 -9.71 -15.23
N CYS A 66 10.04 -9.13 -14.30
CA CYS A 66 11.39 -9.61 -13.96
C CYS A 66 11.40 -11.05 -13.41
N LEU A 67 10.38 -11.45 -12.62
CA LEU A 67 10.33 -12.76 -11.98
C LEU A 67 9.64 -13.83 -12.83
N ALA A 68 8.64 -13.46 -13.62
CA ALA A 68 7.91 -14.38 -14.49
C ALA A 68 8.63 -14.63 -15.82
N ALA A 69 9.36 -13.64 -16.35
CA ALA A 69 10.10 -13.77 -17.60
C ALA A 69 11.06 -14.97 -17.65
N PRO A 70 11.94 -15.22 -16.65
CA PRO A 70 12.86 -16.36 -16.71
C PRO A 70 12.13 -17.70 -16.72
N TYR A 71 11.01 -17.81 -15.98
CA TYR A 71 10.15 -19.00 -16.00
C TYR A 71 9.51 -19.21 -17.39
N CYS A 72 9.00 -18.16 -18.02
CA CYS A 72 8.45 -18.21 -19.37
C CYS A 72 9.51 -18.62 -20.41
N CYS A 73 10.71 -18.03 -20.35
CA CYS A 73 11.82 -18.36 -21.25
C CYS A 73 12.23 -19.83 -21.10
N TYR A 74 12.37 -20.31 -19.87
CA TYR A 74 12.67 -21.71 -19.59
C TYR A 74 11.57 -22.64 -20.14
N ARG A 75 10.29 -22.31 -19.96
CA ARG A 75 9.18 -23.12 -20.48
C ARG A 75 9.20 -23.23 -22.01
N ILE A 76 9.51 -22.14 -22.71
CA ILE A 76 9.66 -22.12 -24.18
C ILE A 76 10.83 -23.02 -24.59
N TYR A 77 11.99 -22.87 -23.94
CA TYR A 77 13.17 -23.70 -24.19
C TYR A 77 12.88 -25.20 -23.97
N ALA A 78 12.19 -25.52 -22.88
CA ALA A 78 11.83 -26.87 -22.48
C ALA A 78 10.89 -27.57 -23.49
N VAL A 79 10.02 -26.82 -24.17
CA VAL A 79 9.13 -27.36 -25.22
C VAL A 79 9.86 -27.54 -26.56
N ASN A 80 10.81 -26.66 -26.87
CA ASN A 80 11.64 -26.74 -28.09
C ASN A 80 12.64 -27.91 -28.05
N ASN A 81 13.20 -28.19 -26.88
CA ASN A 81 14.23 -29.20 -26.70
C ASN A 81 13.69 -30.35 -25.82
N PRO A 82 12.91 -31.28 -26.38
CA PRO A 82 12.50 -32.47 -25.65
C PRO A 82 13.73 -33.35 -25.41
N VAL A 83 14.09 -33.55 -24.14
CA VAL A 83 15.17 -34.45 -23.75
C VAL A 83 14.60 -35.86 -23.62
N SER A 84 15.21 -36.84 -24.28
CA SER A 84 14.82 -38.25 -24.19
C SER A 84 15.10 -38.80 -22.79
N ARG A 85 14.22 -39.65 -22.28
CA ARG A 85 14.36 -40.28 -20.95
C ARG A 85 15.57 -41.20 -20.80
N SER A 86 16.23 -41.53 -21.91
CA SER A 86 17.47 -42.30 -21.93
C SER A 86 18.65 -41.56 -21.27
N GLU A 87 18.61 -40.23 -21.25
CA GLU A 87 19.66 -39.39 -20.66
C GLU A 87 19.27 -38.87 -19.28
N ALA A 88 19.46 -39.70 -18.26
CA ALA A 88 19.06 -39.41 -16.87
C ALA A 88 19.68 -38.10 -16.33
N LEU A 89 20.94 -37.81 -16.67
CA LEU A 89 21.65 -36.61 -16.20
C LEU A 89 20.98 -35.31 -16.70
N GLN A 90 20.68 -35.23 -18.00
CA GLN A 90 20.05 -34.05 -18.59
C GLN A 90 18.63 -33.84 -18.03
N PHE A 91 17.91 -34.93 -17.79
CA PHE A 91 16.58 -34.88 -17.19
C PHE A 91 16.63 -34.29 -15.76
N ALA A 92 17.59 -34.73 -14.93
CA ALA A 92 17.75 -34.24 -13.57
C ALA A 92 18.09 -32.74 -13.54
N ILE A 93 19.03 -32.28 -14.38
CA ILE A 93 19.39 -30.86 -14.50
C ILE A 93 18.16 -30.03 -14.90
N ARG A 94 17.40 -30.50 -15.89
CA ARG A 94 16.19 -29.82 -16.36
C ARG A 94 15.17 -29.69 -15.23
N GLN A 95 14.98 -30.72 -14.43
CA GLN A 95 14.03 -30.71 -13.31
C GLN A 95 14.47 -29.74 -12.19
N LEU A 96 15.76 -29.69 -11.87
CA LEU A 96 16.31 -28.73 -10.92
C LEU A 96 16.05 -27.29 -11.36
N VAL A 97 16.37 -26.98 -12.62
CA VAL A 97 16.16 -25.64 -13.20
C VAL A 97 14.67 -25.26 -13.20
N GLN A 98 13.78 -26.22 -13.48
CA GLN A 98 12.34 -26.00 -13.40
C GLN A 98 11.89 -25.58 -11.99
N VAL A 99 12.38 -26.28 -10.97
CA VAL A 99 12.02 -26.00 -9.56
C VAL A 99 12.54 -24.63 -9.13
N ILE A 100 13.76 -24.25 -9.55
CA ILE A 100 14.35 -22.94 -9.28
C ILE A 100 13.49 -21.82 -9.90
N PHE A 101 13.11 -21.93 -11.17
CA PHE A 101 12.28 -20.89 -11.78
C PHE A 101 10.84 -20.90 -11.25
N ALA A 102 10.31 -22.07 -10.89
CA ALA A 102 8.99 -22.17 -10.27
C ALA A 102 8.95 -21.52 -8.88
N SER A 103 9.99 -21.69 -8.06
CA SER A 103 10.09 -21.02 -6.75
C SER A 103 10.23 -19.50 -6.91
N LEU A 104 10.99 -19.06 -7.93
CA LEU A 104 11.10 -17.64 -8.29
C LEU A 104 9.76 -17.04 -8.70
N ALA A 105 8.96 -17.78 -9.46
CA ALA A 105 7.60 -17.36 -9.83
C ALA A 105 6.67 -17.29 -8.60
N SER A 106 6.81 -18.21 -7.65
CA SER A 106 6.03 -18.21 -6.40
C SER A 106 6.37 -17.01 -5.49
N LEU A 107 7.62 -16.52 -5.50
CA LEU A 107 8.02 -15.31 -4.75
C LEU A 107 7.26 -14.06 -5.19
N ASN A 108 6.73 -14.02 -6.41
CA ASN A 108 5.92 -12.92 -6.92
C ASN A 108 4.66 -12.69 -6.07
N PHE A 109 4.04 -13.76 -5.56
CA PHE A 109 2.90 -13.66 -4.64
C PHE A 109 3.32 -13.01 -3.32
N ALA A 110 4.49 -13.37 -2.78
CA ALA A 110 5.03 -12.78 -1.57
C ALA A 110 5.35 -11.28 -1.75
N ILE A 111 5.93 -10.90 -2.89
CA ILE A 111 6.27 -9.51 -3.19
C ILE A 111 5.05 -8.60 -3.22
N SER A 112 3.89 -9.10 -3.65
CA SER A 112 2.63 -8.33 -3.63
C SER A 112 2.27 -7.89 -2.21
N PHE A 113 2.52 -8.74 -1.21
CA PHE A 113 2.32 -8.42 0.21
C PHE A 113 3.33 -7.39 0.71
N TYR A 114 4.62 -7.58 0.42
CA TYR A 114 5.66 -6.64 0.85
C TYR A 114 5.53 -5.26 0.19
N LEU A 115 5.18 -5.20 -1.10
CA LEU A 115 4.92 -3.96 -1.82
C LEU A 115 3.73 -3.20 -1.23
N PHE A 116 2.69 -3.89 -0.77
CA PHE A 116 1.56 -3.24 -0.09
C PHE A 116 2.01 -2.56 1.22
N ILE A 117 2.82 -3.26 2.03
CA ILE A 117 3.36 -2.72 3.28
C ILE A 117 4.28 -1.53 3.04
N ILE A 118 5.15 -1.58 2.02
CA ILE A 118 6.11 -0.52 1.70
C ILE A 118 5.42 0.67 1.03
N SER A 119 4.53 0.44 0.07
CA SER A 119 3.90 1.52 -0.70
C SER A 119 2.94 2.33 0.15
N SER A 120 2.17 1.70 1.04
CA SER A 120 1.15 2.39 1.83
C SER A 120 1.75 3.19 2.99
N SER A 121 2.07 4.46 2.74
CA SER A 121 2.50 5.43 3.77
C SER A 121 1.50 5.55 4.93
N ARG A 122 0.20 5.45 4.63
CA ARG A 122 -0.89 5.43 5.62
C ARG A 122 -0.86 4.16 6.46
N PHE A 123 -0.65 3.01 5.84
CA PHE A 123 -0.52 1.74 6.57
C PHE A 123 0.70 1.77 7.49
N ARG A 124 1.86 2.26 7.02
CA ARG A 124 3.05 2.42 7.89
C ARG A 124 2.80 3.35 9.07
N HIS A 125 2.06 4.45 8.87
CA HIS A 125 1.69 5.34 9.97
C HIS A 125 0.71 4.68 10.94
N GLN A 126 -0.32 3.99 10.45
CA GLN A 126 -1.28 3.29 11.30
C GLN A 126 -0.62 2.13 12.06
N VAL A 127 0.23 1.35 11.40
CA VAL A 127 1.00 0.26 12.02
C VAL A 127 1.97 0.81 13.05
N LYS A 128 2.70 1.90 12.76
CA LYS A 128 3.52 2.59 13.78
C LYS A 128 2.67 3.07 14.94
N PHE A 129 1.51 3.68 14.70
CA PHE A 129 0.61 4.13 15.76
C PHE A 129 0.13 2.97 16.64
N VAL A 130 -0.30 1.86 16.03
CA VAL A 130 -0.77 0.67 16.75
C VAL A 130 0.38 0.00 17.50
N LEU A 131 1.55 -0.15 16.89
CA LEU A 131 2.74 -0.73 17.54
C LEU A 131 3.22 0.15 18.69
N VAL A 132 3.35 1.46 18.49
CA VAL A 132 3.74 2.40 19.56
C VAL A 132 2.71 2.38 20.68
N LYS A 133 1.40 2.37 20.37
CA LYS A 133 0.34 2.31 21.39
C LYS A 133 0.36 0.97 22.15
N LYS A 134 0.59 -0.15 21.46
CA LYS A 134 0.65 -1.49 22.06
C LYS A 134 1.93 -1.69 22.88
N CYS A 135 3.07 -1.20 22.40
CA CYS A 135 4.32 -1.15 23.14
C CYS A 135 4.20 -0.26 24.38
N ARG A 136 3.62 0.94 24.26
CA ARG A 136 3.40 1.86 25.39
C ARG A 136 2.48 1.24 26.45
N LYS A 137 1.37 0.61 26.03
CA LYS A 137 0.45 -0.09 26.95
C LYS A 137 1.13 -1.28 27.65
N ARG A 138 1.95 -2.05 26.92
CA ARG A 138 2.70 -3.17 27.49
C ARG A 138 3.79 -2.70 28.44
N TRP A 139 4.44 -1.57 28.15
CA TRP A 139 5.41 -0.92 29.04
C TRP A 139 4.77 -0.40 30.32
N THR A 140 3.62 0.28 30.24
CA THR A 140 2.89 0.77 31.42
C THR A 140 2.38 -0.36 32.31
N CYS A 141 2.02 -1.52 31.75
CA CYS A 141 1.66 -2.71 32.53
C CYS A 141 2.87 -3.41 33.17
N LEU A 142 4.05 -3.38 32.52
CA LEU A 142 5.27 -4.02 33.03
C LEU A 142 5.99 -3.18 34.10
N PHE A 143 5.90 -1.85 34.02
CA PHE A 143 6.57 -0.94 34.96
C PHE A 143 5.66 -0.41 36.08
N GLY A 144 4.42 -0.90 36.21
CA GLY A 144 3.58 -0.60 37.38
C GLY A 144 3.25 0.89 37.58
N PHE A 145 3.26 1.71 36.53
CA PHE A 145 2.73 3.08 36.61
C PHE A 145 1.20 3.06 36.48
N GLY A 146 0.54 2.56 37.53
CA GLY A 146 -0.87 2.84 37.75
C GLY A 146 -1.07 4.34 38.06
N ASN A 147 -2.12 4.93 37.50
CA ASN A 147 -2.78 6.15 38.01
C ASN A 147 -2.22 7.55 37.70
N ILE A 148 -1.66 7.84 36.51
CA ILE A 148 -1.40 9.25 36.12
C ILE A 148 -2.39 9.79 35.07
N GLN A 149 -3.04 8.92 34.30
CA GLN A 149 -3.87 9.38 33.18
C GLN A 149 -5.32 9.73 33.57
N SER A 150 -5.83 9.24 34.71
CA SER A 150 -7.15 9.61 35.24
C SER A 150 -7.16 10.98 35.94
N THR A 151 -6.02 11.46 36.41
CA THR A 151 -5.92 12.75 37.12
C THR A 151 -6.00 13.94 36.17
N THR A 152 -5.57 13.79 34.91
CA THR A 152 -5.54 14.89 33.94
C THR A 152 -6.93 15.22 33.35
N GLU A 153 -7.85 14.25 33.27
CA GLU A 153 -9.24 14.52 32.90
C GLU A 153 -10.05 15.13 34.06
N ASN A 154 -9.80 14.70 35.31
CA ASN A 154 -10.46 15.28 36.48
C ASN A 154 -10.05 16.75 36.75
N ILE A 155 -8.80 17.14 36.47
CA ILE A 155 -8.36 18.54 36.61
C ILE A 155 -9.03 19.44 35.55
N LYS A 156 -9.30 18.94 34.34
CA LYS A 156 -10.02 19.71 33.32
C LYS A 156 -11.51 19.87 33.62
N LEU A 157 -12.14 18.85 34.21
CA LEU A 157 -13.55 18.94 34.61
C LEU A 157 -13.75 19.85 35.83
N ASN A 158 -12.82 19.86 36.80
CA ASN A 158 -12.88 20.79 37.93
C ASN A 158 -12.64 22.25 37.54
N ASN A 159 -11.83 22.52 36.52
CA ASN A 159 -11.58 23.89 36.04
C ASN A 159 -12.68 24.43 35.09
N LEU A 160 -13.61 23.60 34.62
CA LEU A 160 -14.78 24.04 33.84
C LEU A 160 -16.02 24.30 34.70
N ASN A 161 -15.96 23.99 36.00
CA ASN A 161 -17.05 24.17 36.95
C ASN A 161 -16.83 25.38 37.90
N ILE A 162 -15.79 26.17 37.66
CA ILE A 162 -15.54 27.42 38.38
C ILE A 162 -15.90 28.57 37.42
N GLU A 163 -16.97 29.28 37.80
CA GLU A 163 -17.33 30.67 37.45
C GLU A 163 -18.28 30.92 36.26
N PRO A 164 -19.60 31.01 36.54
CA PRO A 164 -20.52 31.88 35.80
C PRO A 164 -21.09 33.05 36.65
N ASP A 165 -20.67 33.23 37.91
CA ASP A 165 -21.32 34.19 38.82
C ASP A 165 -20.84 35.65 38.69
N ASN A 166 -19.80 35.92 37.90
CA ASN A 166 -19.20 37.26 37.80
C ASN A 166 -19.61 38.09 36.56
N LEU A 167 -20.49 37.58 35.67
CA LEU A 167 -20.88 38.31 34.46
C LEU A 167 -22.21 39.10 34.55
N ASN A 168 -22.98 38.93 35.64
CA ASN A 168 -24.28 39.58 35.77
C ASN A 168 -24.23 40.94 36.49
N MET A 169 -23.10 41.34 37.08
CA MET A 169 -22.96 42.65 37.74
C MET A 169 -22.62 43.80 36.77
N GLU A 170 -21.95 43.55 35.64
CA GLU A 170 -21.63 44.61 34.68
C GLU A 170 -22.78 44.95 33.71
N LEU A 171 -23.78 44.07 33.55
CA LEU A 171 -24.88 44.28 32.59
C LEU A 171 -26.03 45.15 33.13
N GLU A 172 -26.16 45.34 34.45
CA GLU A 172 -27.15 46.26 35.04
C GLU A 172 -26.66 47.72 35.11
N GLU A 173 -25.34 47.97 35.05
CA GLU A 173 -24.81 49.34 35.07
C GLU A 173 -24.98 50.03 33.71
N ILE A 174 -24.96 49.26 32.61
CA ILE A 174 -25.08 49.81 31.25
C ILE A 174 -26.53 50.11 30.86
N THR A 175 -27.51 49.37 31.39
CA THR A 175 -28.93 49.58 31.06
C THR A 175 -29.57 50.80 31.75
N ASN A 176 -28.97 51.32 32.82
CA ASN A 176 -29.46 52.51 33.52
C ASN A 176 -28.96 53.85 32.96
N LEU A 177 -28.09 53.84 31.94
CA LEU A 177 -27.51 55.07 31.36
C LEU A 177 -28.11 55.50 30.01
N THR A 178 -29.08 54.75 29.45
CA THR A 178 -29.64 55.01 28.11
C THR A 178 -31.12 55.42 28.06
N SER A 179 -31.69 55.99 29.12
CA SER A 179 -33.03 56.60 29.06
C SER A 179 -32.97 58.14 29.06
N PRO A 180 -32.93 58.78 27.87
CA PRO A 180 -33.23 60.21 27.76
C PRO A 180 -34.74 60.46 27.79
N GLN A 181 -35.13 61.44 28.60
CA GLN A 181 -36.44 62.08 28.69
C GLN A 181 -36.79 62.87 27.42
#